data_AF-A0A4P7YFB4-F1
#
_entry.id   AF-A0A4P7YFB4-F1
#
_cell.length_a   1.000
_cell.length_b   1.000
_cell.length_c   1.000
_cell.angle_alpha   90.00
_cell.angle_beta   90.00
_cell.angle_gamma   90.00
#
_symmetry.space_group_name_H-M   'P 1'
#
loop_
_entity.id
_entity.type
_entity.pdbx_description
1 polymer ?
#
loop_
_entity_poly.entity_id
_entity_poly.type
_entity_poly.pdbx_seq_one_letter_code
_entity_poly.pdbx_strand_id
1 'polypeptide(L)'
;MLATTTPAAPAADVPATDVPLLGYAVMDQDHVDSVVLLRAACDAPAGQLQAPFAAFAKHLREHFSRENALMTRYGFFALHCHKDEHARVLKVVATMEAELEEGKEARARLYVTELFPDWFHTHLATMDRVTADFLAQVEG
;
A
#
# COMPACT_ATOMS: atom_id res chain seq x y z
N MET A 1 44.78 25.30 13.18
CA MET A 1 43.64 25.17 12.24
C MET A 1 42.68 24.17 12.87
N LEU A 2 41.56 24.63 13.45
CA LEU A 2 40.59 23.75 14.10
C LEU A 2 39.69 23.13 13.02
N ALA A 3 39.73 21.80 12.89
CA ALA A 3 38.75 21.05 12.12
C ALA A 3 37.51 20.86 12.98
N THR A 4 36.41 21.53 12.62
CA THR A 4 35.10 21.30 13.21
C THR A 4 34.45 20.11 12.52
N THR A 5 34.39 18.96 13.19
CA THR A 5 33.51 17.86 12.78
C THR A 5 32.13 18.11 13.38
N THR A 6 31.15 18.39 12.53
CA THR A 6 29.73 18.39 12.90
C THR A 6 29.29 16.96 13.17
N PRO A 7 28.67 16.63 14.31
CA PRO A 7 28.08 15.31 14.50
C PRO A 7 26.83 15.19 13.63
N ALA A 8 26.72 14.08 12.90
CA ALA A 8 25.49 13.67 12.24
C ALA A 8 24.39 13.52 13.31
N ALA A 9 23.21 14.10 13.04
CA ALA A 9 22.03 13.88 13.86
C ALA A 9 21.70 12.38 13.91
N PRO A 10 21.22 11.87 15.05
CA PRO A 10 20.80 10.48 15.13
C PRO A 10 19.70 10.22 14.10
N ALA A 11 19.85 9.14 13.35
CA ALA A 11 18.74 8.59 12.57
C ALA A 11 17.58 8.40 13.54
N ALA A 12 16.45 9.05 13.26
CA ALA A 12 15.27 8.92 14.07
C ALA A 12 14.85 7.44 14.07
N ASP A 13 14.80 6.84 15.26
CA ASP A 13 14.04 5.62 15.50
C ASP A 13 12.56 5.95 15.21
N VAL A 14 12.11 5.63 13.99
CA VAL A 14 10.70 5.71 13.64
C VAL A 14 10.06 4.38 14.07
N PRO A 15 9.04 4.39 14.95
CA PRO A 15 8.44 3.16 15.45
C PRO A 15 7.75 2.38 14.33
N ALA A 16 7.67 1.07 14.51
CA ALA A 16 7.00 0.15 13.60
C ALA A 16 5.58 0.65 13.25
N THR A 17 5.24 0.50 11.99
CA THR A 17 3.93 0.70 11.36
C THR A 17 2.77 0.12 12.20
N ASP A 18 1.95 0.95 12.85
CA ASP A 18 0.67 0.52 13.43
C ASP A 18 -0.37 0.32 12.31
N VAL A 19 -0.19 -0.72 11.50
CA VAL A 19 -1.24 -1.23 10.61
C VAL A 19 -2.10 -2.19 11.42
N PRO A 20 -3.43 -1.98 11.52
CA PRO A 20 -4.28 -2.91 12.25
C PRO A 20 -4.22 -4.30 11.62
N LEU A 21 -3.86 -5.31 12.43
CA LEU A 21 -3.85 -6.70 12.00
C LEU A 21 -5.28 -7.26 12.03
N LEU A 22 -5.66 -7.96 10.98
CA LEU A 22 -6.99 -8.54 10.77
C LEU A 22 -7.05 -10.02 11.20
N GLY A 23 -5.92 -10.63 11.54
CA GLY A 23 -5.85 -12.00 12.04
C GLY A 23 -5.75 -13.05 10.93
N TYR A 24 -5.44 -12.65 9.70
CA TYR A 24 -5.16 -13.55 8.59
C TYR A 24 -3.78 -13.25 8.02
N ALA A 25 -2.80 -14.10 8.37
CA ALA A 25 -1.38 -13.78 8.30
C ALA A 25 -0.88 -13.28 6.92
N VAL A 26 -1.40 -13.84 5.83
CA VAL A 26 -1.01 -13.43 4.47
C VAL A 26 -1.51 -12.02 4.15
N MET A 27 -2.76 -11.70 4.51
CA MET A 27 -3.32 -10.34 4.33
C MET A 27 -2.62 -9.34 5.25
N ASP A 28 -2.39 -9.72 6.50
CA ASP A 28 -1.69 -8.89 7.48
C ASP A 28 -0.29 -8.48 7.00
N GLN A 29 0.47 -9.44 6.46
CA GLN A 29 1.78 -9.15 5.87
C GLN A 29 1.67 -8.21 4.66
N ASP A 30 0.71 -8.45 3.77
CA ASP A 30 0.50 -7.59 2.60
C ASP A 30 0.13 -6.14 2.98
N HIS A 31 -0.65 -5.95 4.04
CA HIS A 31 -1.02 -4.64 4.54
C HIS A 31 0.17 -3.90 5.16
N VAL A 32 1.01 -4.62 5.92
CA VAL A 32 2.27 -4.08 6.45
C VAL A 32 3.19 -3.64 5.31
N ASP A 33 3.40 -4.51 4.32
CA ASP A 33 4.25 -4.24 3.16
C ASP A 33 3.72 -3.07 2.32
N SER A 34 2.39 -2.93 2.19
CA SER A 34 1.76 -1.79 1.52
C SER A 34 2.15 -0.47 2.19
N VAL A 35 2.11 -0.40 3.51
CA VAL A 35 2.46 0.84 4.24
C VAL A 35 3.96 1.11 4.23
N VAL A 36 4.81 0.08 4.26
CA VAL A 36 6.26 0.24 4.09
C VAL A 36 6.59 0.86 2.74
N LEU A 37 6.02 0.33 1.66
CA LEU A 37 6.25 0.83 0.30
C LEU A 37 5.62 2.20 0.07
N LEU A 38 4.45 2.46 0.65
CA LEU A 38 3.80 3.77 0.64
C LEU A 38 4.70 4.83 1.30
N ARG A 39 5.26 4.54 2.47
CA ARG A 39 6.20 5.43 3.17
C ARG A 39 7.42 5.73 2.32
N ALA A 40 8.02 4.70 1.69
CA ALA A 40 9.14 4.90 0.77
C ALA A 40 8.78 5.81 -0.42
N ALA A 41 7.55 5.74 -0.92
CA ALA A 41 7.06 6.65 -1.96
C ALA A 41 6.84 8.08 -1.42
N CYS A 42 6.27 8.24 -0.22
CA CYS A 42 6.11 9.55 0.42
C CYS A 42 7.45 10.26 0.69
N ASP A 43 8.44 9.51 1.14
CA ASP A 43 9.77 10.02 1.50
C ASP A 43 10.68 10.25 0.28
N ALA A 44 10.22 9.89 -0.93
CA ALA A 44 10.98 10.03 -2.15
C ALA A 44 11.31 11.51 -2.44
N PRO A 45 12.60 11.87 -2.63
CA PRO A 45 13.00 13.23 -2.98
C PRO A 45 12.30 13.74 -4.25
N ALA A 46 12.22 15.06 -4.42
CA ALA A 46 11.71 15.68 -5.64
C ALA A 46 12.43 15.12 -6.88
N GLY A 47 11.65 14.66 -7.88
CA GLY A 47 12.18 14.04 -9.10
C GLY A 47 12.62 12.58 -8.96
N GLN A 48 12.39 11.93 -7.80
CA GLN A 48 12.81 10.54 -7.53
C GLN A 48 11.64 9.63 -7.14
N LEU A 49 10.38 10.03 -7.38
CA LEU A 49 9.20 9.25 -6.99
C LEU A 49 8.97 8.01 -7.86
N GLN A 50 9.44 8.00 -9.12
CA GLN A 50 9.09 6.96 -10.08
C GLN A 50 9.43 5.54 -9.60
N ALA A 51 10.65 5.32 -9.12
CA ALA A 51 11.10 3.99 -8.67
C ALA A 51 10.33 3.48 -7.42
N PRO A 52 10.21 4.23 -6.31
CA PRO A 52 9.44 3.78 -5.16
C PRO A 52 7.94 3.65 -5.46
N PHE A 53 7.37 4.52 -6.30
CA PHE A 53 5.98 4.37 -6.74
C PHE A 53 5.76 3.10 -7.54
N ALA A 54 6.69 2.73 -8.44
CA ALA A 54 6.60 1.49 -9.20
C ALA A 54 6.69 0.24 -8.29
N ALA A 55 7.51 0.28 -7.24
CA ALA A 55 7.59 -0.80 -6.25
C ALA A 55 6.27 -0.94 -5.47
N PHE A 56 5.72 0.18 -5.01
CA PHE A 56 4.40 0.23 -4.36
C PHE A 56 3.28 -0.29 -5.28
N ALA A 57 3.23 0.20 -6.52
CA ALA A 57 2.25 -0.21 -7.52
C ALA A 57 2.34 -1.70 -7.86
N LYS A 58 3.56 -2.25 -7.96
CA LYS A 58 3.77 -3.69 -8.14
C LYS A 58 3.19 -4.48 -6.97
N HIS A 59 3.48 -4.06 -5.74
CA HIS A 59 2.96 -4.71 -4.54
C HIS A 59 1.43 -4.72 -4.50
N LEU A 60 0.77 -3.59 -4.77
CA LEU A 60 -0.69 -3.52 -4.80
C LEU A 60 -1.31 -4.53 -5.77
N ARG A 61 -0.72 -4.68 -6.97
CA ARG A 61 -1.19 -5.68 -7.94
C ARG A 61 -1.06 -7.10 -7.40
N GLU A 62 0.06 -7.41 -6.77
CA GLU A 62 0.35 -8.74 -6.24
C GLU A 62 -0.54 -9.06 -5.03
N HIS A 63 -0.69 -8.11 -4.11
CA HIS A 63 -1.59 -8.17 -2.96
C HIS A 63 -3.04 -8.39 -3.39
N PHE A 64 -3.60 -7.48 -4.22
CA PHE A 64 -4.98 -7.63 -4.70
C PHE A 64 -5.16 -8.92 -5.49
N SER A 65 -4.17 -9.36 -6.27
CA SER A 65 -4.26 -10.63 -6.97
C SER A 65 -4.34 -11.82 -6.01
N ARG A 66 -3.57 -11.83 -4.92
CA ARG A 66 -3.62 -12.88 -3.89
C ARG A 66 -4.98 -12.90 -3.21
N GLU A 67 -5.45 -11.75 -2.74
CA GLU A 67 -6.73 -11.66 -2.03
C GLU A 67 -7.91 -12.03 -2.94
N ASN A 68 -7.92 -11.52 -4.18
CA ASN A 68 -8.93 -11.89 -5.17
C ASN A 68 -8.94 -13.40 -5.45
N ALA A 69 -7.78 -14.05 -5.46
CA ALA A 69 -7.67 -15.50 -5.63
C ALA A 69 -8.21 -16.26 -4.42
N LEU A 70 -7.90 -15.81 -3.19
CA LEU A 70 -8.45 -16.38 -1.96
C LEU A 70 -9.98 -16.25 -1.91
N MET A 71 -10.50 -15.05 -2.15
CA MET A 71 -11.94 -14.79 -2.20
C MET A 71 -12.64 -15.64 -3.27
N THR A 72 -12.03 -15.79 -4.46
CA THR A 72 -12.59 -16.65 -5.52
C THR A 72 -12.58 -18.12 -5.12
N ARG A 73 -11.46 -18.59 -4.56
CA ARG A 73 -11.27 -20.00 -4.18
C ARG A 73 -12.27 -20.46 -3.13
N TYR A 74 -12.52 -19.63 -2.13
CA TYR A 74 -13.39 -19.98 -1.00
C TYR A 74 -14.83 -19.48 -1.16
N GLY A 75 -15.17 -18.88 -2.30
CA GLY A 75 -16.55 -18.47 -2.60
C GLY A 75 -17.04 -17.30 -1.73
N PHE A 76 -16.20 -16.29 -1.52
CA PHE A 76 -16.55 -15.11 -0.75
C PHE A 76 -17.79 -14.40 -1.33
N PHE A 77 -18.79 -14.16 -0.49
CA PHE A 77 -20.12 -13.69 -0.90
C PHE A 77 -20.10 -12.29 -1.53
N ALA A 78 -19.11 -11.47 -1.21
CA ALA A 78 -18.95 -10.09 -1.69
C ALA A 78 -17.78 -9.93 -2.69
N LEU A 79 -17.38 -11.01 -3.37
CA LEU A 79 -16.25 -11.03 -4.31
C LEU A 79 -16.28 -9.90 -5.35
N HIS A 80 -17.44 -9.68 -5.99
CA HIS A 80 -17.54 -8.75 -7.11
C HIS A 80 -17.31 -7.30 -6.69
N CYS A 81 -17.99 -6.83 -5.64
CA CYS A 81 -17.80 -5.46 -5.17
C CYS A 81 -16.38 -5.22 -4.64
N HIS A 82 -15.76 -6.24 -4.03
CA HIS A 82 -14.37 -6.16 -3.59
C HIS A 82 -13.40 -6.04 -4.77
N LYS A 83 -13.50 -6.93 -5.76
CA LYS A 83 -12.67 -6.88 -6.96
C LYS A 83 -12.79 -5.57 -7.74
N ASP A 84 -13.99 -5.01 -7.80
CA ASP A 84 -14.21 -3.74 -8.52
C ASP A 84 -13.50 -2.57 -7.84
N GLU A 85 -13.44 -2.56 -6.50
CA GLU A 85 -12.71 -1.54 -5.77
C GLU A 85 -11.19 -1.67 -5.96
N HIS A 86 -10.66 -2.89 -5.92
CA HIS A 86 -9.27 -3.16 -6.30
C HIS A 86 -8.95 -2.67 -7.72
N ALA A 87 -9.83 -2.97 -8.69
CA ALA A 87 -9.65 -2.54 -10.07
C ALA A 87 -9.68 -1.01 -10.22
N ARG A 88 -10.54 -0.32 -9.45
CA ARG A 88 -10.60 1.14 -9.40
C ARG A 88 -9.28 1.74 -8.94
N VAL A 89 -8.70 1.22 -7.86
CA VAL A 89 -7.39 1.64 -7.34
C VAL A 89 -6.29 1.41 -8.36
N LEU A 90 -6.21 0.22 -8.95
CA LEU A 90 -5.18 -0.10 -9.96
C LEU A 90 -5.26 0.79 -11.20
N LYS A 91 -6.46 1.25 -11.59
CA LYS A 91 -6.63 2.20 -12.69
C LYS A 91 -6.04 3.58 -12.35
N VAL A 92 -6.24 4.05 -11.12
CA VAL A 92 -5.64 5.31 -10.66
C VAL A 92 -4.11 5.18 -10.64
N VAL A 93 -3.59 4.10 -10.06
CA VAL A 93 -2.15 3.79 -10.00
C VAL A 93 -1.52 3.77 -11.38
N ALA A 94 -2.13 3.07 -12.36
CA ALA A 94 -1.63 3.03 -13.73
C ALA A 94 -1.58 4.40 -14.40
N THR A 95 -2.54 5.29 -14.07
CA THR A 95 -2.52 6.66 -14.58
C THR A 95 -1.35 7.45 -13.99
N MET A 96 -1.02 7.24 -12.72
CA MET A 96 0.11 7.91 -12.08
C MET A 96 1.45 7.38 -12.57
N GLU A 97 1.60 6.07 -12.82
CA GLU A 97 2.82 5.51 -13.43
C GLU A 97 3.10 6.16 -14.80
N ALA A 98 2.09 6.28 -15.66
CA ALA A 98 2.23 6.94 -16.96
C ALA A 98 2.66 8.41 -16.85
N GLU A 99 2.13 9.14 -15.87
CA GLU A 99 2.55 10.53 -15.61
C GLU A 99 3.98 10.62 -15.07
N LEU A 100 4.38 9.67 -14.21
CA LEU A 100 5.74 9.60 -13.69
C LEU A 100 6.76 9.28 -14.78
N GLU A 101 6.42 8.47 -15.78
CA GLU A 101 7.25 8.24 -16.97
C GLU A 101 7.50 9.53 -17.77
N GLU A 102 6.56 10.49 -17.72
CA GLU A 102 6.70 11.83 -18.31
C GLU A 102 7.36 12.84 -17.36
N GLY A 103 7.81 12.42 -16.16
CA GLY A 103 8.41 13.27 -15.15
C GLY A 103 7.40 14.13 -14.35
N LYS A 104 6.10 13.84 -14.45
CA LYS A 104 5.02 14.59 -13.78
C LYS A 104 4.67 13.96 -12.44
N GLU A 105 5.29 14.42 -11.36
CA GLU A 105 5.11 13.81 -10.03
C GLU A 105 3.91 14.35 -9.22
N ALA A 106 3.38 15.53 -9.55
CA ALA A 106 2.49 16.28 -8.65
C ALA A 106 1.27 15.48 -8.19
N ARG A 107 0.60 14.77 -9.11
CA ARG A 107 -0.57 13.94 -8.77
C ARG A 107 -0.20 12.66 -8.04
N ALA A 108 0.89 12.01 -8.42
CA ALA A 108 1.37 10.82 -7.73
C ALA A 108 1.74 11.14 -6.27
N ARG A 109 2.35 12.31 -6.01
CA ARG A 109 2.62 12.81 -4.66
C ARG A 109 1.36 13.00 -3.84
N LEU A 110 0.38 13.75 -4.38
CA LEU A 110 -0.92 13.93 -3.73
C LEU A 110 -1.60 12.58 -3.44
N TYR A 111 -1.50 11.64 -4.37
CA TYR A 111 -2.09 10.32 -4.23
C TYR A 111 -1.48 9.54 -3.07
N VAL A 112 -0.15 9.47 -2.96
CA VAL A 112 0.50 8.69 -1.89
C VAL A 112 0.44 9.37 -0.52
N THR A 113 0.39 10.71 -0.46
CA THR A 113 0.37 11.42 0.83
C THR A 113 -1.04 11.61 1.39
N GLU A 114 -2.06 11.76 0.55
CA GLU A 114 -3.43 12.09 0.99
C GLU A 114 -4.45 11.00 0.61
N LEU A 115 -4.53 10.65 -0.67
CA LEU A 115 -5.70 9.91 -1.19
C LEU A 115 -5.64 8.41 -0.92
N PHE A 116 -4.48 7.78 -1.07
CA PHE A 116 -4.30 6.36 -0.81
C PHE A 116 -4.41 6.03 0.69
N PRO A 117 -3.77 6.78 1.63
CA PRO A 117 -3.94 6.53 3.06
C PRO A 117 -5.42 6.48 3.50
N ASP A 118 -6.22 7.48 3.12
CA ASP A 118 -7.65 7.55 3.48
C ASP A 118 -8.44 6.35 2.94
N TRP A 119 -8.19 6.01 1.68
CA TRP A 119 -8.79 4.84 1.05
C TRP A 119 -8.38 3.55 1.78
N PHE A 120 -7.08 3.36 2.01
CA PHE A 120 -6.52 2.15 2.61
C PHE A 120 -7.07 1.92 4.02
N HIS A 121 -7.12 2.95 4.85
CA HIS A 121 -7.72 2.87 6.18
C HIS A 121 -9.19 2.43 6.13
N THR A 122 -9.97 2.99 5.22
CA THR A 122 -11.39 2.66 5.06
C THR A 122 -11.56 1.23 4.55
N HIS A 123 -10.78 0.85 3.54
CA HIS A 123 -10.83 -0.47 2.91
C HIS A 123 -10.48 -1.57 3.92
N LEU A 124 -9.38 -1.40 4.65
CA LEU A 124 -8.91 -2.32 5.68
C LEU A 124 -9.94 -2.50 6.80
N ALA A 125 -10.54 -1.41 7.28
CA ALA A 125 -11.52 -1.44 8.37
C ALA A 125 -12.88 -2.03 7.97
N THR A 126 -13.15 -2.21 6.67
CA THR A 126 -14.46 -2.64 6.17
C THR A 126 -14.37 -3.90 5.33
N MET A 127 -13.85 -3.80 4.11
CA MET A 127 -13.87 -4.87 3.12
C MET A 127 -12.89 -5.99 3.49
N ASP A 128 -11.67 -5.63 3.87
CA ASP A 128 -10.61 -6.60 4.18
C ASP A 128 -10.89 -7.29 5.51
N ARG A 129 -11.40 -6.54 6.51
CA ARG A 129 -11.82 -7.11 7.81
C ARG A 129 -12.83 -8.24 7.62
N VAL A 130 -13.88 -7.98 6.81
CA VAL A 130 -14.93 -8.97 6.53
C VAL A 130 -14.36 -10.15 5.72
N THR A 131 -13.43 -9.88 4.80
CA THR A 131 -12.74 -10.92 4.02
C THR A 131 -11.88 -11.82 4.91
N ALA A 132 -11.07 -11.24 5.79
CA ALA A 132 -10.22 -11.97 6.73
C ALA A 132 -11.05 -12.82 7.72
N ASP A 133 -12.15 -12.27 8.27
CA ASP A 133 -13.07 -13.03 9.12
C ASP A 133 -13.66 -14.24 8.40
N PHE A 134 -14.11 -14.05 7.16
CA PHE A 134 -14.65 -15.13 6.35
C PHE A 134 -13.60 -16.21 6.10
N LEU A 135 -12.40 -15.82 5.65
CA LEU A 135 -11.31 -16.75 5.34
C LEU A 135 -10.89 -17.56 6.57
N ALA A 136 -10.79 -16.93 7.73
CA ALA A 136 -10.46 -17.60 8.99
C ALA A 136 -11.50 -18.67 9.39
N GLN A 137 -12.76 -18.53 8.98
CA GLN A 137 -13.83 -19.50 9.26
C GLN A 137 -13.89 -20.67 8.28
N VAL A 138 -13.47 -20.47 7.02
CA VAL A 138 -13.64 -21.46 5.95
C VAL A 138 -12.34 -22.19 5.58
N GLU A 139 -11.18 -21.64 5.94
CA GLU A 139 -9.87 -22.30 5.77
C GLU A 139 -9.36 -22.94 7.08
N GLY A 140 -9.86 -22.48 8.24
CA GLY A 140 -9.61 -23.07 9.56
C GLY A 140 -10.46 -24.30 9.82
#